data_AF-A0AAI9DDG3-F1
#
_entry.id   AF-A0AAI9DDG3-F1
#
_cell.length_a   1.000
_cell.length_b   1.000
_cell.length_c   1.000
_cell.angle_alpha   90.00
_cell.angle_beta   90.00
_cell.angle_gamma   90.00
#
_symmetry.space_group_name_H-M   'P 1'
#
loop_
_entity.id
_entity.type
_entity.pdbx_description
1 polymer ?
#
loop_
_entity_poly.entity_id
_entity_poly.type
_entity_poly.pdbx_seq_one_letter_code
_entity_poly.pdbx_strand_id
1 'polypeptide(L)'
;MDQQLENMPYAALIERSMNSLQYKNQFHCDNWKLDEANWSVDQEQGTIVFHAPDNIVVTAPVQIIGTYDQNQGSWMWGWANSSIEEPLIRDALAVQEFGERHGYEPLTEAICEIDEIEAWQYAALACELNQQQGVYRGISGNVLIFMTFGEVSVRRMNAD
;
A
#
# COMPACT_ATOMS: atom_id res chain seq x y z
N MET A 1 13.60 11.85 -0.67
CA MET A 1 12.87 11.63 0.58
C MET A 1 12.96 12.87 1.46
N ASP A 2 11.89 13.21 2.17
CA ASP A 2 11.82 14.39 3.04
C ASP A 2 12.80 14.25 4.22
N GLN A 3 13.67 15.24 4.43
CA GLN A 3 14.66 15.25 5.53
C GLN A 3 14.00 15.21 6.92
N GLN A 4 12.75 15.64 7.04
CA GLN A 4 11.99 15.56 8.29
C GLN A 4 11.59 14.11 8.61
N LEU A 5 11.19 13.33 7.61
CA LEU A 5 10.82 11.92 7.79
C LEU A 5 12.07 11.08 8.13
N GLU A 6 13.19 11.35 7.45
CA GLU A 6 14.44 10.61 7.63
C GLU A 6 14.94 10.62 9.09
N ASN A 7 14.78 11.72 9.80
CA ASN A 7 15.32 11.85 11.16
C ASN A 7 14.29 11.56 12.27
N MET A 8 13.08 11.12 11.91
CA MET A 8 12.01 10.88 12.87
C MET A 8 12.23 9.55 13.62
N PRO A 9 12.04 9.48 14.94
CA PRO A 9 12.07 8.20 15.65
C PRO A 9 11.04 7.23 15.06
N TYR A 10 11.43 5.97 14.89
CA TYR A 10 10.62 4.95 14.19
C TYR A 10 9.15 4.91 14.63
N ALA A 11 8.89 4.86 15.94
CA ALA A 11 7.52 4.84 16.47
C ALA A 11 6.70 6.08 16.08
N ALA A 12 7.32 7.27 16.12
CA ALA A 12 6.66 8.52 15.71
C ALA A 12 6.42 8.56 14.20
N LEU A 13 7.34 7.98 13.41
CA LEU A 13 7.18 7.85 11.97
C LEU A 13 6.02 6.94 11.61
N ILE A 14 5.88 5.80 12.28
CA ILE A 14 4.73 4.89 12.12
C ILE A 14 3.42 5.57 12.50
N GLU A 15 3.36 6.22 13.66
CA GLU A 15 2.17 6.95 14.11
C GLU A 15 1.75 8.03 13.10
N ARG A 16 2.72 8.85 12.64
CA ARG A 16 2.49 9.85 11.61
C ARG A 16 1.97 9.23 10.32
N SER A 17 2.60 8.15 9.85
CA SER A 17 2.24 7.47 8.61
C SER A 17 0.82 6.93 8.66
N MET A 18 0.43 6.32 9.78
CA MET A 18 -0.94 5.83 10.00
C MET A 18 -1.97 6.97 10.01
N ASN A 19 -1.67 8.08 10.70
CA ASN A 19 -2.55 9.26 10.72
C ASN A 19 -2.71 9.86 9.31
N SER A 20 -1.60 10.03 8.59
CA SER A 20 -1.57 10.49 7.20
C SER A 20 -2.41 9.60 6.28
N LEU A 21 -2.23 8.28 6.40
CA LEU A 21 -3.00 7.30 5.62
C LEU A 21 -4.49 7.36 5.92
N GLN A 22 -4.89 7.53 7.17
CA GLN A 22 -6.30 7.63 7.54
C GLN A 22 -6.98 8.80 6.81
N TYR A 23 -6.36 9.98 6.78
CA TYR A 23 -6.90 11.12 6.04
C TYR A 23 -6.97 10.88 4.53
N LYS A 24 -5.90 10.30 3.95
CA LYS A 24 -5.83 9.95 2.53
C LYS A 24 -6.96 8.99 2.12
N ASN A 25 -7.10 7.88 2.83
CA ASN A 25 -8.13 6.89 2.52
C ASN A 25 -9.55 7.44 2.78
N GLN A 26 -9.77 8.20 3.86
CA GLN A 26 -11.07 8.83 4.13
C GLN A 26 -11.47 9.78 3.00
N PHE A 27 -10.53 10.59 2.48
CA PHE A 27 -10.78 11.45 1.33
C PHE A 27 -11.28 10.64 0.13
N HIS A 28 -10.68 9.49 -0.16
CA HIS A 28 -11.11 8.63 -1.28
C HIS A 28 -12.46 7.96 -1.03
N CYS A 29 -12.75 7.52 0.20
CA CYS A 29 -14.08 7.03 0.59
C CYS A 29 -15.15 8.11 0.40
N ASP A 30 -14.88 9.34 0.83
CA ASP A 30 -15.84 10.45 0.75
C ASP A 30 -16.11 10.88 -0.70
N ASN A 31 -15.09 10.89 -1.56
CA ASN A 31 -15.20 11.40 -2.92
C ASN A 31 -15.69 10.36 -3.94
N TRP A 32 -15.34 9.09 -3.77
CA TRP A 32 -15.65 8.06 -4.77
C TRP A 32 -15.90 6.67 -4.19
N LYS A 33 -16.07 6.52 -2.87
CA LYS A 33 -16.48 5.25 -2.22
C LYS A 33 -15.45 4.12 -2.39
N LEU A 34 -14.18 4.42 -2.12
CA LEU A 34 -13.09 3.42 -2.08
C LEU A 34 -13.42 2.16 -1.28
N ASP A 35 -14.12 2.31 -0.16
CA ASP A 35 -14.54 1.25 0.74
C ASP A 35 -15.65 0.34 0.20
N GLU A 36 -16.36 0.79 -0.84
CA GLU A 36 -17.40 0.03 -1.54
C GLU A 36 -16.94 -0.47 -2.92
N ALA A 37 -15.71 -0.13 -3.33
CA ALA A 37 -15.21 -0.44 -4.65
C ALA A 37 -14.71 -1.89 -4.78
N ASN A 38 -15.07 -2.51 -5.90
CA ASN A 38 -14.34 -3.69 -6.38
C ASN A 38 -13.02 -3.25 -6.99
N TRP A 39 -12.04 -4.15 -7.02
CA TRP A 39 -10.69 -3.83 -7.50
C TRP A 39 -10.15 -4.91 -8.43
N SER A 40 -9.24 -4.50 -9.31
CA SER A 40 -8.38 -5.39 -10.08
C SER A 40 -7.03 -4.72 -10.31
N VAL A 41 -5.98 -5.51 -10.51
CA VAL A 41 -4.64 -5.00 -10.86
C VAL A 41 -4.29 -5.48 -12.25
N ASP A 42 -3.96 -4.54 -13.12
CA ASP A 42 -3.28 -4.79 -14.38
C ASP A 42 -1.77 -4.73 -14.10
N GLN A 43 -1.14 -5.90 -13.99
CA GLN A 43 0.29 -5.99 -13.68
C GLN A 43 1.15 -5.50 -14.85
N GLU A 44 0.74 -5.75 -16.10
CA GLU A 44 1.48 -5.29 -17.29
C GLU A 44 1.54 -3.76 -17.35
N GLN A 45 0.45 -3.08 -16.99
CA GLN A 45 0.38 -1.62 -16.96
C GLN A 45 0.79 -1.00 -15.63
N GLY A 46 1.02 -1.82 -14.59
CA GLY A 46 1.30 -1.32 -13.24
C GLY A 46 0.20 -0.44 -12.67
N THR A 47 -1.07 -0.80 -12.90
CA THR A 47 -2.23 0.02 -12.56
C THR A 47 -3.25 -0.77 -11.75
N ILE A 48 -3.79 -0.15 -10.70
CA ILE A 48 -5.00 -0.64 -10.02
C ILE A 48 -6.23 0.05 -10.61
N VAL A 49 -7.28 -0.72 -10.84
CA VAL A 49 -8.59 -0.26 -11.31
C VAL A 49 -9.62 -0.54 -10.23
N PHE A 50 -10.27 0.52 -9.77
CA PHE A 50 -11.40 0.46 -8.86
C PHE A 50 -12.71 0.66 -9.61
N HIS A 51 -13.66 -0.23 -9.39
CA HIS A 51 -15.04 -0.12 -9.84
C HIS A 51 -15.90 0.24 -8.63
N ALA A 52 -16.13 1.54 -8.47
CA ALA A 52 -16.92 2.09 -7.39
C ALA A 52 -18.41 2.19 -7.78
N PRO A 53 -19.31 2.37 -6.81
CA PRO A 53 -20.71 2.72 -7.04
C PRO A 53 -20.90 3.91 -8.00
N ASP A 54 -22.14 4.11 -8.46
CA ASP A 54 -22.54 5.19 -9.36
C ASP A 54 -21.79 5.22 -10.70
N ASN A 55 -21.43 4.02 -11.20
CA ASN A 55 -20.68 3.82 -12.44
C ASN A 55 -19.35 4.58 -12.47
N ILE A 56 -18.69 4.72 -11.31
CA ILE A 56 -17.40 5.37 -11.20
C ILE A 56 -16.29 4.33 -11.41
N VAL A 57 -15.38 4.62 -12.32
CA VAL A 57 -14.14 3.88 -12.53
C VAL A 57 -12.97 4.78 -12.14
N VAL A 58 -12.13 4.30 -11.22
CA VAL A 58 -10.91 5.00 -10.79
C VAL A 58 -9.70 4.17 -11.19
N THR A 59 -8.71 4.79 -11.82
CA THR A 59 -7.43 4.14 -12.13
C THR A 59 -6.28 4.87 -11.47
N ALA A 60 -5.27 4.14 -11.02
CA ALA A 60 -4.07 4.73 -10.42
C ALA A 60 -2.85 3.81 -10.61
N PRO A 61 -1.61 4.35 -10.73
CA PRO A 61 -0.41 3.54 -10.63
C PRO A 61 -0.40 2.78 -9.29
N VAL A 62 0.00 1.52 -9.29
CA VAL A 62 -0.01 0.67 -8.10
C VAL A 62 1.37 0.15 -7.78
N GLN A 63 1.68 -0.01 -6.49
CA GLN A 63 2.84 -0.75 -6.02
C GLN A 63 2.40 -1.74 -4.93
N ILE A 64 2.93 -2.96 -4.97
CA ILE A 64 2.65 -4.01 -4.00
C ILE A 64 3.70 -3.93 -2.90
N ILE A 65 3.26 -3.66 -1.68
CA ILE A 65 4.15 -3.48 -0.52
C ILE A 65 4.48 -4.83 0.10
N GLY A 66 3.47 -5.70 0.21
CA GLY A 66 3.63 -7.05 0.70
C GLY A 66 2.31 -7.75 0.91
N THR A 67 2.41 -8.97 1.40
CA THR A 67 1.28 -9.86 1.64
C THR A 67 1.28 -10.36 3.07
N TYR A 68 0.11 -10.33 3.70
CA TYR A 68 -0.11 -10.87 5.03
C TYR A 68 -0.90 -12.19 4.95
N ASP A 69 -0.35 -13.27 5.46
CA ASP A 69 -1.03 -14.57 5.59
C ASP A 69 -1.76 -14.64 6.94
N GLN A 70 -3.09 -14.63 6.90
CA GLN A 70 -3.92 -14.62 8.11
C GLN A 70 -3.85 -15.92 8.91
N ASN A 71 -3.49 -17.05 8.28
CA ASN A 71 -3.37 -18.33 8.98
C ASN A 71 -2.05 -18.44 9.72
N GLN A 72 -0.98 -17.89 9.11
CA GLN A 72 0.36 -17.96 9.66
C GLN A 72 0.67 -16.79 10.61
N GLY A 73 -0.05 -15.66 10.50
CA GLY A 73 0.30 -14.44 11.21
C GLY A 73 1.67 -13.93 10.75
N SER A 74 1.86 -13.92 9.43
CA SER A 74 3.15 -13.55 8.85
C SER A 74 3.01 -12.62 7.66
N TRP A 75 3.99 -11.74 7.52
CA TRP A 75 4.11 -10.78 6.45
C TRP A 75 5.29 -11.15 5.56
N MET A 76 5.08 -11.11 4.25
CA MET A 76 6.15 -11.22 3.26
C MET A 76 6.20 -9.93 2.45
N TRP A 77 7.37 -9.29 2.40
CA TRP A 77 7.56 -8.07 1.62
C TRP A 77 7.45 -8.34 0.11
N GLY A 78 6.98 -7.33 -0.64
CA GLY A 78 6.88 -7.41 -2.10
C GLY A 78 8.23 -7.72 -2.76
N TRP A 79 9.32 -7.10 -2.27
CA TRP A 79 10.68 -7.35 -2.77
C TRP A 79 11.21 -8.77 -2.51
N ALA A 80 10.61 -9.49 -1.55
CA ALA A 80 10.96 -10.87 -1.24
C ALA A 80 10.15 -11.88 -2.07
N ASN A 81 9.11 -11.43 -2.77
CA ASN A 81 8.20 -12.30 -3.50
C ASN A 81 8.53 -12.34 -5.00
N SER A 82 9.15 -13.43 -5.44
CA SER A 82 9.58 -13.63 -6.84
C SER A 82 8.44 -13.75 -7.85
N SER A 83 7.18 -13.86 -7.42
CA SER A 83 6.03 -13.84 -8.33
C SER A 83 5.55 -12.44 -8.70
N ILE A 84 6.07 -11.40 -8.04
CA ILE A 84 5.73 -10.01 -8.32
C ILE A 84 6.78 -9.40 -9.24
N GLU A 85 6.34 -8.73 -10.30
CA GLU A 85 7.24 -8.05 -11.21
C GLU A 85 7.95 -6.86 -10.53
N GLU A 86 9.24 -6.70 -10.82
CA GLU A 86 10.10 -5.64 -10.25
C GLU A 86 9.50 -4.22 -10.35
N PRO A 87 8.84 -3.81 -11.46
CA PRO A 87 8.22 -2.49 -11.58
C PRO A 87 7.10 -2.23 -10.56
N LEU A 88 6.52 -3.27 -9.97
CA LEU A 88 5.43 -3.20 -8.99
C LEU A 88 5.92 -3.12 -7.54
N ILE A 89 7.22 -3.22 -7.26
CA ILE A 89 7.74 -3.30 -5.88
C ILE A 89 8.66 -2.13 -5.50
N ARG A 90 8.68 -1.04 -6.27
CA ARG A 90 9.59 0.09 -6.04
C ARG A 90 9.36 0.74 -4.68
N ASP A 91 8.10 0.85 -4.26
CA ASP A 91 7.77 1.39 -2.94
C ASP A 91 8.25 0.48 -1.81
N ALA A 92 8.16 -0.84 -1.99
CA ALA A 92 8.65 -1.82 -1.01
C ALA A 92 10.18 -1.79 -0.92
N LEU A 93 10.87 -1.67 -2.06
CA LEU A 93 12.34 -1.50 -2.12
C LEU A 93 12.77 -0.22 -1.41
N ALA A 94 12.07 0.89 -1.59
CA ALA A 94 12.38 2.14 -0.88
C ALA A 94 12.25 1.99 0.65
N VAL A 95 11.29 1.19 1.13
CA VAL A 95 11.15 0.87 2.57
C VAL A 95 12.30 0.00 3.04
N GLN A 96 12.72 -0.99 2.26
CA GLN A 96 13.89 -1.82 2.57
C GLN A 96 15.15 -0.97 2.71
N GLU A 97 15.43 -0.13 1.71
CA GLU A 97 16.58 0.78 1.75
C GLU A 97 16.52 1.74 2.95
N PHE A 98 15.32 2.21 3.32
CA PHE A 98 15.12 3.00 4.53
C PHE A 98 15.44 2.19 5.79
N GLY A 99 14.99 0.94 5.87
CA GLY A 99 15.32 0.02 6.96
C GLY A 99 16.82 -0.22 7.10
N GLU A 100 17.51 -0.47 5.99
CA GLU A 100 18.96 -0.69 5.96
C GLU A 100 19.75 0.52 6.48
N ARG A 101 19.38 1.74 6.08
CA ARG A 101 20.06 2.96 6.52
C ARG A 101 19.91 3.21 8.03
N HIS A 102 18.80 2.80 8.63
CA HIS A 102 18.47 3.07 10.03
C HIS A 102 18.67 1.88 10.97
N GLY A 103 18.93 0.69 10.43
CA GLY A 103 19.04 -0.54 11.21
C GLY A 103 17.71 -1.04 11.75
N TYR A 104 16.61 -0.85 11.00
CA TYR A 104 15.28 -1.36 11.36
C TYR A 104 15.09 -2.76 10.79
N GLU A 105 15.50 -3.77 11.55
CA GLU A 105 15.45 -5.19 11.17
C GLU A 105 14.10 -5.61 10.53
N PRO A 106 12.92 -5.25 11.10
CA PRO A 106 11.63 -5.70 10.54
C PRO A 106 11.34 -5.20 9.11
N LEU A 107 12.02 -4.15 8.65
CA LEU A 107 11.88 -3.62 7.29
C LEU A 107 12.82 -4.28 6.28
N THR A 108 13.76 -5.10 6.78
CA THR A 108 14.83 -5.74 5.98
C THR A 108 14.76 -7.27 6.01
N GLU A 109 13.95 -7.84 6.90
CA GLU A 109 13.64 -9.27 6.93
C GLU A 109 12.61 -9.62 5.87
N ALA A 110 12.86 -10.67 5.08
CA ALA A 110 11.98 -11.07 3.97
C ALA A 110 10.58 -11.49 4.44
N ILE A 111 10.52 -12.19 5.57
CA ILE A 111 9.30 -12.66 6.20
C ILE A 111 9.37 -12.35 7.69
N CYS A 112 8.31 -11.73 8.23
CA CYS A 112 8.21 -11.35 9.64
C CYS A 112 6.95 -11.96 10.26
N GLU A 113 7.02 -12.42 11.51
CA GLU A 113 5.83 -12.77 12.30
C GLU A 113 5.24 -11.48 12.89
N ILE A 114 4.08 -11.08 12.38
CA ILE A 114 3.41 -9.82 12.76
C ILE A 114 1.90 -10.03 12.80
N ASP A 115 1.16 -9.05 13.31
CA ASP A 115 -0.29 -9.00 13.15
C ASP A 115 -0.73 -8.14 11.95
N GLU A 116 -2.04 -8.09 11.69
CA GLU A 116 -2.59 -7.29 10.59
C GLU A 116 -2.45 -5.78 10.84
N ILE A 117 -2.40 -5.32 12.09
CA ILE A 117 -2.22 -3.90 12.43
C ILE A 117 -0.80 -3.47 11.99
N GLU A 118 0.21 -4.29 12.28
CA GLU A 118 1.58 -4.07 11.83
C GLU A 118 1.70 -4.11 10.30
N ALA A 119 0.95 -4.99 9.61
CA ALA A 119 0.88 -4.99 8.14
C ALA A 119 0.35 -3.65 7.59
N TRP A 120 -0.69 -3.07 8.22
CA TRP A 120 -1.16 -1.73 7.89
C TRP A 120 -0.11 -0.65 8.18
N GLN A 121 0.65 -0.77 9.27
CA GLN A 121 1.73 0.17 9.60
C GLN A 121 2.83 0.16 8.54
N TYR A 122 3.23 -1.01 8.04
CA TYR A 122 4.22 -1.14 6.98
C TYR A 122 3.73 -0.54 5.65
N ALA A 123 2.47 -0.78 5.29
CA ALA A 123 1.87 -0.19 4.10
C ALA A 123 1.71 1.34 4.23
N ALA A 124 1.35 1.84 5.42
CA ALA A 124 1.27 3.27 5.70
C ALA A 124 2.64 3.94 5.62
N LEU A 125 3.68 3.31 6.18
CA LEU A 125 5.06 3.77 6.07
C LEU A 125 5.48 3.86 4.60
N ALA A 126 5.22 2.83 3.81
CA ALA A 126 5.50 2.84 2.37
C ALA A 126 4.78 3.99 1.66
N CYS A 127 3.51 4.24 1.99
CA CYS A 127 2.72 5.35 1.44
C CYS A 127 3.32 6.72 1.78
N GLU A 128 3.76 6.92 3.03
CA GLU A 128 4.35 8.19 3.49
C GLU A 128 5.72 8.45 2.86
N LEU A 129 6.62 7.45 2.87
CA LEU A 129 7.98 7.57 2.32
C LEU A 129 7.97 7.85 0.81
N ASN A 130 7.02 7.25 0.09
CA ASN A 130 6.91 7.36 -1.37
C ASN A 130 5.87 8.40 -1.84
N GLN A 131 5.28 9.17 -0.91
CA GLN A 131 4.32 10.24 -1.22
C GLN A 131 3.09 9.76 -2.04
N GLN A 132 2.64 8.53 -1.76
CA GLN A 132 1.49 7.93 -2.44
C GLN A 132 0.17 8.52 -1.95
N GLN A 133 -0.90 8.33 -2.71
CA GLN A 133 -2.23 8.93 -2.43
C GLN A 133 -3.09 8.08 -1.51
N GLY A 134 -2.73 6.82 -1.26
CA GLY A 134 -3.45 5.95 -0.34
C GLY A 134 -2.94 4.52 -0.36
N VAL A 135 -3.57 3.68 0.46
CA VAL A 135 -3.30 2.23 0.53
C VAL A 135 -4.62 1.49 0.37
N TYR A 136 -4.60 0.44 -0.43
CA TYR A 136 -5.70 -0.50 -0.55
C TYR A 136 -5.26 -1.91 -0.13
N ARG A 137 -6.15 -2.62 0.57
CA ARG A 137 -5.93 -4.00 1.02
C ARG A 137 -6.85 -4.95 0.25
N GLY A 138 -6.29 -5.62 -0.74
CA GLY A 138 -6.97 -6.67 -1.49
C GLY A 138 -7.06 -7.98 -0.71
N ILE A 139 -8.14 -8.74 -0.91
CA ILE A 139 -8.35 -10.06 -0.28
C ILE A 139 -8.23 -11.14 -1.35
N SER A 140 -7.35 -12.12 -1.13
CA SER A 140 -7.17 -13.30 -1.99
C SER A 140 -7.13 -14.56 -1.14
N GLY A 141 -8.30 -15.14 -0.86
CA GLY A 141 -8.43 -16.23 0.09
C GLY A 141 -8.07 -15.77 1.51
N ASN A 142 -7.07 -16.42 2.11
CA ASN A 142 -6.54 -16.05 3.44
C ASN A 142 -5.33 -15.11 3.37
N VAL A 143 -4.95 -14.68 2.17
CA VAL A 143 -3.83 -13.75 1.96
C VAL A 143 -4.41 -12.36 1.70
N LEU A 144 -3.96 -11.40 2.49
CA LEU A 144 -4.24 -9.99 2.29
C LEU A 144 -3.08 -9.35 1.52
N ILE A 145 -3.37 -8.63 0.45
CA ILE A 145 -2.37 -7.97 -0.39
C ILE A 145 -2.45 -6.47 -0.11
N PHE A 146 -1.36 -5.88 0.34
CA PHE A 146 -1.29 -4.46 0.67
C PHE A 146 -0.61 -3.70 -0.46
N MET A 147 -1.32 -2.73 -1.01
CA MET A 147 -0.89 -1.97 -2.18
C MET A 147 -0.99 -0.48 -1.92
N THR A 148 0.05 0.27 -2.24
CA THR A 148 -0.07 1.72 -2.38
C THR A 148 -0.59 2.07 -3.76
N PHE A 149 -1.27 3.21 -3.87
CA PHE A 149 -1.66 3.76 -5.17
C PHE A 149 -1.32 5.25 -5.28
N GLY A 150 -0.92 5.64 -6.48
CA GLY A 150 -0.52 7.00 -6.82
C GLY A 150 -1.70 7.90 -7.19
N GLU A 151 -1.44 8.89 -8.05
CA GLU A 151 -2.47 9.83 -8.52
C GLU A 151 -3.66 9.11 -9.16
N VAL A 152 -4.86 9.47 -8.70
CA VAL A 152 -6.12 8.85 -9.13
C VAL A 152 -6.72 9.57 -10.33
N SER A 153 -7.11 8.81 -11.34
CA SER A 153 -7.91 9.27 -12.47
C SER A 153 -9.34 8.77 -12.31
N VAL A 154 -10.28 9.68 -12.02
CA VAL A 154 -11.70 9.34 -11.81
C VAL A 154 -12.48 9.56 -13.10
N ARG A 155 -13.23 8.54 -13.53
CA ARG A 155 -14.15 8.62 -14.68
C ARG A 155 -15.54 8.13 -14.26
N ARG A 156 -16.57 8.91 -14.55
CA ARG A 156 -17.96 8.46 -14.42
C ARG A 156 -18.43 7.95 -15.78
N MET A 157 -18.85 6.70 -15.83
CA MET A 157 -19.43 6.11 -17.03
C MET A 157 -20.91 6.52 -17.10
N ASN A 158 -21.35 6.97 -18.27
CA ASN A 158 -22.76 7.22 -18.49
C ASN A 158 -23.50 5.88 -18.49
N ALA A 159 -24.70 5.85 -17.90
CA ALA A 159 -25.61 4.74 -18.14
C ALA A 159 -26.11 4.86 -19.59
N ASP A 160 -25.88 3.82 -20.39
CA ASP A 160 -26.45 3.69 -21.74
C ASP A 160 -27.98 3.65 -21.73
#